data_AF-A0A7C3GW38-F1
#
_entry.id   AF-A0A7C3GW38-F1
#
_cell.length_a   1.000
_cell.length_b   1.000
_cell.length_c   1.000
_cell.angle_alpha   90.00
_cell.angle_beta   90.00
_cell.angle_gamma   90.00
#
_symmetry.space_group_name_H-M   'P 1'
#
loop_
_entity.id
_entity.type
_entity.pdbx_description
1 polymer ?
#
loop_
_entity_poly.entity_id
_entity_poly.type
_entity_poly.pdbx_seq_one_letter_code
_entity_poly.pdbx_strand_id
1 'polypeptide(L)'
;MQQKKVLILGIGNVLWADEGFGVRCVEEINRQYVFPENVTLMDGGTQGIYLVQHVQACDYLVVFDAIDYGLEGGEMKLIEDDDVPNFMGAKKMSLHQTGFQEVLSTSELLGDYPEKILLIGVQPVELEDFGGSLRPAVKAQLKPAVQKAVEYLGALGIHIEKRTEPLPEVEALSPSELALEQYESGRPPEELACRMGDDRVLASDKMIFDPKPSPISNPLGVDVDYRGQYEK
;
A
#
# COMPACT_ATOMS: atom_id res chain seq x y z
N MET A 1 -5.41 13.19 31.36
CA MET A 1 -5.79 13.24 29.94
C MET A 1 -5.69 11.82 29.41
N GLN A 2 -6.68 11.35 28.65
CA GLN A 2 -6.65 10.01 28.06
C GLN A 2 -5.56 9.97 26.99
N GLN A 3 -4.78 8.88 26.97
CA GLN A 3 -3.71 8.71 25.99
C GLN A 3 -4.32 8.53 24.60
N LYS A 4 -3.80 9.28 23.62
CA LYS A 4 -4.27 9.27 22.22
C LYS A 4 -4.02 7.91 21.59
N LYS A 5 -5.01 7.35 20.91
CA LYS A 5 -4.89 6.08 20.17
C LYS A 5 -4.23 6.33 18.83
N VAL A 6 -3.24 5.53 18.49
CA VAL A 6 -2.46 5.67 17.26
C VAL A 6 -2.62 4.42 16.41
N LEU A 7 -2.87 4.59 15.12
CA LEU A 7 -2.81 3.54 14.13
C LEU A 7 -1.66 3.80 13.14
N ILE A 8 -0.76 2.84 13.01
CA ILE A 8 0.28 2.80 11.97
C ILE A 8 -0.14 1.74 10.96
N LEU A 9 -0.48 2.18 9.75
CA LEU A 9 -1.13 1.38 8.72
C LEU A 9 -0.20 1.25 7.51
N GLY A 10 0.13 0.01 7.14
CA GLY A 10 0.75 -0.28 5.85
C GLY A 10 -0.29 -0.68 4.82
N ILE A 11 -0.37 0.03 3.71
CA ILE A 11 -1.27 -0.28 2.59
C ILE A 11 -0.44 -0.78 1.42
N GLY A 12 -0.98 -1.73 0.68
CA GLY A 12 -0.35 -2.19 -0.55
C GLY A 12 -0.49 -3.68 -0.78
N ASN A 13 0.05 -4.12 -1.91
CA ASN A 13 0.04 -5.51 -2.32
C ASN A 13 1.47 -6.02 -2.47
N VAL A 14 1.92 -6.83 -1.52
CA VAL A 14 3.27 -7.41 -1.52
C VAL A 14 3.55 -8.33 -2.71
N LEU A 15 2.51 -8.71 -3.48
CA LEU A 15 2.64 -9.54 -4.68
C LEU A 15 2.91 -8.71 -5.96
N TRP A 16 2.82 -7.38 -5.89
CA TRP A 16 2.90 -6.48 -7.04
C TRP A 16 4.04 -5.47 -6.90
N ALA A 17 5.27 -5.98 -6.85
CA ALA A 17 6.51 -5.18 -6.83
C ALA A 17 6.45 -4.00 -5.84
N ASP A 18 6.58 -2.76 -6.34
CA ASP A 18 6.63 -1.57 -5.49
C ASP A 18 5.31 -1.25 -4.80
N GLU A 19 4.18 -1.84 -5.22
CA GLU A 19 2.90 -1.73 -4.51
C GLU A 19 2.99 -2.30 -3.08
N GLY A 20 3.95 -3.19 -2.82
CA GLY A 20 4.18 -3.75 -1.48
C GLY A 20 4.80 -2.77 -0.47
N PHE A 21 5.20 -1.56 -0.88
CA PHE A 21 6.00 -0.65 -0.05
C PHE A 21 5.38 -0.38 1.33
N GLY A 22 4.09 -0.07 1.39
CA GLY A 22 3.46 0.30 2.65
C GLY A 22 3.45 -0.83 3.67
N VAL A 23 3.12 -2.04 3.21
CA VAL A 23 3.21 -3.27 4.02
C VAL A 23 4.64 -3.52 4.49
N ARG A 24 5.64 -3.37 3.59
CA ARG A 24 7.06 -3.53 3.98
C ARG A 24 7.51 -2.50 5.02
N CYS A 25 7.00 -1.27 4.96
CA CYS A 25 7.29 -0.25 5.98
C CYS A 25 6.71 -0.62 7.36
N VAL A 26 5.46 -1.12 7.42
CA VAL A 26 4.87 -1.50 8.71
C VAL A 26 5.54 -2.75 9.31
N GLU A 27 5.96 -3.70 8.48
CA GLU A 27 6.80 -4.83 8.90
C GLU A 27 8.16 -4.35 9.43
N GLU A 28 8.79 -3.40 8.75
CA GLU A 28 10.10 -2.85 9.11
C GLU A 28 10.07 -2.10 10.44
N ILE A 29 9.06 -1.25 10.67
CA ILE A 29 8.93 -0.51 11.93
C ILE A 29 8.57 -1.47 13.08
N ASN A 30 7.75 -2.49 12.85
CA ASN A 30 7.44 -3.53 13.85
C ASN A 30 8.71 -4.27 14.29
N ARG A 31 9.57 -4.62 13.33
CA ARG A 31 10.82 -5.32 13.59
C ARG A 31 11.81 -4.46 14.40
N GLN A 32 11.86 -3.16 14.14
CA GLN A 32 12.86 -2.26 14.72
C GLN A 32 12.46 -1.63 16.06
N TYR A 33 11.17 -1.56 16.39
CA TYR A 33 10.68 -0.79 17.54
C TYR A 33 9.73 -1.59 18.44
N VAL A 34 9.58 -1.09 19.66
CA VAL A 34 8.59 -1.51 20.66
C VAL A 34 7.66 -0.33 20.90
N PHE A 35 6.38 -0.63 21.01
CA PHE A 35 5.31 0.36 21.03
C PHE A 35 4.55 0.33 22.36
N PRO A 36 4.09 1.49 22.86
CA PRO A 36 3.18 1.54 24.00
C PRO A 36 1.80 1.01 23.62
N GLU A 37 1.00 0.63 24.62
CA GLU A 37 -0.31 -0.04 24.43
C GLU A 37 -1.32 0.75 23.59
N ASN A 38 -1.18 2.06 23.50
CA ASN A 38 -2.06 2.94 22.72
C ASN A 38 -1.72 2.99 21.23
N VAL A 39 -0.65 2.32 20.78
CA VAL A 39 -0.21 2.30 19.38
C VAL A 39 -0.47 0.93 18.78
N THR A 40 -1.25 0.88 17.71
CA THR A 40 -1.57 -0.32 16.95
C THR A 40 -0.87 -0.28 15.60
N LEU A 41 -0.21 -1.38 15.22
CA LEU A 41 0.32 -1.60 13.89
C LEU A 41 -0.61 -2.51 13.12
N MET A 42 -0.83 -2.22 11.83
CA MET A 42 -1.70 -3.00 10.98
C MET A 42 -1.12 -3.12 9.57
N ASP A 43 -1.04 -4.35 9.09
CA ASP A 43 -1.01 -4.64 7.66
C ASP A 43 -2.45 -4.50 7.14
N GLY A 44 -2.71 -3.39 6.44
CA GLY A 44 -3.99 -3.10 5.82
C GLY A 44 -4.15 -3.75 4.45
N GLY A 45 -3.06 -4.26 3.88
CA GLY A 45 -2.99 -4.85 2.54
C GLY A 45 -3.84 -4.09 1.53
N THR A 46 -4.84 -4.79 1.00
CA THR A 46 -5.76 -4.33 -0.04
C THR A 46 -7.21 -4.21 0.45
N GLN A 47 -7.42 -4.03 1.76
CA GLN A 47 -8.74 -4.18 2.41
C GLN A 47 -9.77 -3.07 2.07
N GLY A 48 -9.33 -1.90 1.59
CA GLY A 48 -10.24 -0.82 1.19
C GLY A 48 -11.22 -0.45 2.30
N ILE A 49 -12.53 -0.41 1.99
CA ILE A 49 -13.61 0.02 2.91
C ILE A 49 -13.62 -0.70 4.28
N TYR A 50 -13.08 -1.92 4.36
CA TYR A 50 -12.94 -2.64 5.63
C TYR A 50 -11.93 -1.99 6.59
N LEU A 51 -11.26 -0.90 6.21
CA LEU A 51 -10.36 -0.15 7.09
C LEU A 51 -11.07 1.00 7.82
N VAL A 52 -12.32 1.33 7.46
CA VAL A 52 -13.08 2.45 8.05
C VAL A 52 -13.14 2.35 9.57
N GLN A 53 -13.55 1.21 10.12
CA GLN A 53 -13.66 1.08 11.58
C GLN A 53 -12.33 1.22 12.32
N HIS A 54 -11.21 0.93 11.64
CA HIS A 54 -9.87 1.08 12.23
C HIS A 54 -9.43 2.54 12.22
N VAL A 55 -9.70 3.25 11.12
CA VAL A 55 -9.46 4.68 11.00
C VAL A 55 -10.31 5.47 12.01
N GLN A 56 -11.61 5.17 12.12
CA GLN A 56 -12.51 5.82 13.08
C GLN A 56 -12.12 5.57 14.55
N ALA A 57 -11.43 4.46 14.84
CA ALA A 57 -11.06 4.09 16.21
C ALA A 57 -9.76 4.75 16.71
N CYS A 58 -9.02 5.45 15.85
CA CYS A 58 -7.76 6.10 16.21
C CYS A 58 -7.88 7.62 16.25
N ASP A 59 -7.11 8.25 17.14
CA ASP A 59 -6.95 9.70 17.15
C ASP A 59 -5.89 10.13 16.13
N TYR A 60 -4.78 9.40 16.04
CA TYR A 60 -3.66 9.69 15.15
C TYR A 60 -3.44 8.54 14.17
N LEU A 61 -3.27 8.86 12.89
CA LEU A 61 -3.09 7.92 11.81
C LEU A 61 -1.77 8.18 11.08
N VAL A 62 -0.93 7.15 10.95
CA VAL A 62 0.24 7.16 10.08
C VAL A 62 0.05 6.09 9.03
N VAL A 63 0.14 6.46 7.75
CA VAL A 63 -0.08 5.57 6.61
C VAL A 63 1.19 5.48 5.78
N PHE A 64 1.60 4.26 5.46
CA PHE A 64 2.60 4.01 4.43
C PHE A 64 1.91 3.46 3.19
N ASP A 65 2.23 4.01 2.02
CA ASP A 65 1.66 3.57 0.75
C ASP A 65 2.66 3.79 -0.41
N ALA A 66 2.53 3.01 -1.48
CA ALA A 66 3.06 3.44 -2.77
C ALA A 66 2.12 4.53 -3.30
N ILE A 67 2.63 5.63 -3.87
CA ILE A 67 1.80 6.75 -4.34
C ILE A 67 2.15 7.09 -5.79
N ASP A 68 1.16 7.54 -6.58
CA ASP A 68 1.44 8.05 -7.94
C ASP A 68 1.19 9.56 -8.04
N TYR A 69 2.26 10.33 -7.96
CA TYR A 69 2.26 11.80 -8.04
C TYR A 69 3.03 12.30 -9.27
N GLY A 70 3.42 11.40 -10.19
CA GLY A 70 4.27 11.74 -11.32
C GLY A 70 5.68 12.22 -10.92
N LEU A 71 6.19 11.74 -9.78
CA LEU A 71 7.54 12.01 -9.28
C LEU A 71 8.56 11.04 -9.92
N GLU A 72 9.84 11.17 -9.56
CA GLU A 72 10.84 10.17 -9.93
C GLU A 72 10.66 8.88 -9.11
N GLY A 73 10.83 7.71 -9.74
CA GLY A 73 10.69 6.43 -9.06
C GLY A 73 11.66 6.29 -7.87
N GLY A 74 11.12 5.99 -6.68
CA GLY A 74 11.84 5.97 -5.41
C GLY A 74 11.85 7.32 -4.67
N GLU A 75 11.26 8.38 -5.22
CA GLU A 75 11.07 9.64 -4.50
C GLU A 75 9.97 9.50 -3.44
N MET A 76 10.27 9.93 -2.21
CA MET A 76 9.34 9.87 -1.08
C MET A 76 8.69 11.22 -0.86
N LYS A 77 7.39 11.22 -0.56
CA LYS A 77 6.60 12.40 -0.24
C LYS A 77 5.87 12.21 1.09
N LEU A 78 5.86 13.27 1.90
CA LEU A 78 5.10 13.35 3.13
C LEU A 78 3.92 14.29 2.91
N ILE A 79 2.75 13.88 3.37
CA ILE A 79 1.51 14.63 3.23
C ILE A 79 0.79 14.57 4.58
N GLU A 80 0.43 15.72 5.13
CA GLU A 80 -0.10 15.86 6.49
C GLU A 80 -1.51 16.43 6.48
N ASP A 81 -2.36 15.92 7.37
CA ASP A 81 -3.69 16.45 7.70
C ASP A 81 -4.53 16.78 6.45
N ASP A 82 -4.97 18.04 6.29
CA ASP A 82 -5.87 18.49 5.22
C ASP A 82 -5.27 18.33 3.81
N ASP A 83 -3.95 18.18 3.69
CA ASP A 83 -3.30 17.94 2.40
C ASP A 83 -3.44 16.48 1.95
N VAL A 84 -3.82 15.55 2.85
CA VAL A 84 -4.03 14.13 2.52
C VAL A 84 -5.31 14.01 1.69
N PRO A 85 -5.24 13.53 0.42
CA PRO A 85 -6.42 13.46 -0.42
C PRO A 85 -7.50 12.55 0.19
N ASN A 86 -8.66 13.12 0.47
CA ASN A 86 -9.82 12.46 1.07
C ASN A 86 -11.04 12.48 0.14
N PHE A 87 -10.84 12.65 -1.18
CA PHE A 87 -11.94 12.76 -2.14
C PHE A 87 -12.02 11.56 -3.09
N MET A 88 -13.23 11.13 -3.42
CA MET A 88 -13.49 10.14 -4.45
C MET A 88 -13.26 10.76 -5.84
N GLY A 89 -12.12 10.54 -6.52
CA GLY A 89 -11.88 11.23 -7.80
C GLY A 89 -10.71 10.81 -8.72
N ALA A 90 -11.05 10.02 -9.74
CA ALA A 90 -10.73 10.17 -11.19
C ALA A 90 -9.29 10.09 -11.74
N LYS A 91 -8.23 9.85 -10.97
CA LYS A 91 -6.90 9.54 -11.53
C LYS A 91 -6.59 8.04 -11.46
N LYS A 92 -5.84 7.54 -12.46
CA LYS A 92 -5.22 6.20 -12.47
C LYS A 92 -4.43 6.03 -11.19
N MET A 93 -5.06 5.43 -10.21
CA MET A 93 -4.44 4.97 -9.01
C MET A 93 -4.77 3.48 -8.93
N SER A 94 -3.89 2.69 -8.27
CA SER A 94 -4.18 1.29 -8.02
C SER A 94 -5.61 1.15 -7.45
N LEU A 95 -6.30 0.05 -7.75
CA LEU A 95 -7.64 -0.23 -7.21
C LEU A 95 -7.69 -0.06 -5.68
N HIS A 96 -6.55 -0.27 -5.00
CA HIS A 96 -6.42 -0.13 -3.54
C HIS A 96 -6.20 1.31 -3.06
N GLN A 97 -5.53 2.16 -3.84
CA GLN A 97 -5.36 3.59 -3.54
C GLN A 97 -6.70 4.34 -3.64
N THR A 98 -7.53 3.99 -4.63
CA THR A 98 -8.92 4.48 -4.69
C THR A 98 -9.70 4.05 -3.45
N GLY A 99 -9.48 2.80 -3.00
CA GLY A 99 -10.13 2.25 -1.80
C GLY A 99 -9.76 2.97 -0.50
N PHE A 100 -8.54 3.48 -0.33
CA PHE A 100 -8.17 4.17 0.91
C PHE A 100 -8.68 5.61 0.98
N GLN A 101 -8.73 6.32 -0.15
CA GLN A 101 -9.38 7.64 -0.19
C GLN A 101 -10.88 7.53 0.15
N GLU A 102 -11.53 6.47 -0.30
CA GLU A 102 -12.92 6.14 0.06
C GLU A 102 -13.06 5.87 1.57
N VAL A 103 -12.08 5.21 2.19
CA VAL A 103 -12.05 5.00 3.66
C VAL A 103 -12.01 6.32 4.39
N LEU A 104 -11.10 7.23 4.02
CA LEU A 104 -11.01 8.56 4.64
C LEU A 104 -12.29 9.37 4.42
N SER A 105 -12.81 9.40 3.20
CA SER A 105 -14.08 10.08 2.85
C SER A 105 -15.24 9.57 3.71
N THR A 106 -15.32 8.25 3.89
CA THR A 106 -16.41 7.60 4.62
C THR A 106 -16.30 7.88 6.11
N SER A 107 -15.10 7.80 6.68
CA SER A 107 -14.84 8.14 8.08
C SER A 107 -15.25 9.58 8.40
N GLU A 108 -14.90 10.53 7.52
CA GLU A 108 -15.29 11.94 7.65
C GLU A 108 -16.82 12.12 7.55
N LEU A 109 -17.46 11.49 6.57
CA LEU A 109 -18.92 11.54 6.39
C LEU A 109 -19.68 10.98 7.60
N LEU A 110 -19.13 9.95 8.24
CA LEU A 110 -19.71 9.32 9.43
C LEU A 110 -19.40 10.08 10.73
N GLY A 111 -18.56 11.12 10.68
CA GLY A 111 -18.28 12.02 11.79
C GLY A 111 -17.14 11.60 12.73
N ASP A 112 -16.42 10.53 12.40
CA ASP A 112 -15.30 10.01 13.18
C ASP A 112 -14.05 10.00 12.28
N TYR A 113 -13.26 11.07 12.33
CA TYR A 113 -12.03 11.24 11.55
C TYR A 113 -10.83 11.44 12.47
N PRO A 114 -9.64 10.89 12.15
CA PRO A 114 -8.46 11.10 12.98
C PRO A 114 -8.14 12.61 13.14
N GLU A 115 -7.73 13.00 14.34
CA GLU A 115 -7.30 14.37 14.64
C GLU A 115 -6.01 14.75 13.91
N LYS A 116 -5.16 13.75 13.64
CA LYS A 116 -3.89 13.91 12.94
C LYS A 116 -3.64 12.79 11.96
N ILE A 117 -3.19 13.14 10.76
CA ILE A 117 -2.87 12.16 9.71
C ILE A 117 -1.52 12.49 9.09
N LEU A 118 -0.69 11.47 8.93
CA LEU A 118 0.51 11.53 8.09
C LEU A 118 0.46 10.40 7.06
N LEU A 119 0.50 10.75 5.78
CA LEU A 119 0.76 9.83 4.69
C LEU A 119 2.24 9.93 4.27
N ILE A 120 2.93 8.80 4.34
CA ILE A 120 4.31 8.61 3.90
C ILE A 120 4.27 7.76 2.63
N GLY A 121 4.30 8.44 1.49
CA GLY A 121 4.20 7.81 0.19
C GLY A 121 5.55 7.71 -0.52
N VAL A 122 5.76 6.65 -1.30
CA VAL A 122 6.88 6.57 -2.27
C VAL A 122 6.36 6.41 -3.69
N GLN A 123 6.96 7.12 -4.64
CA GLN A 123 6.69 6.89 -6.06
C GLN A 123 7.25 5.54 -6.49
N PRO A 124 6.44 4.62 -7.05
CA PRO A 124 6.93 3.33 -7.52
C PRO A 124 7.79 3.50 -8.78
N VAL A 125 8.73 2.57 -8.97
CA VAL A 125 9.45 2.40 -10.24
C VAL A 125 8.71 1.41 -11.12
N GLU A 126 8.22 0.32 -10.54
CA GLU A 126 7.47 -0.73 -11.22
C GLU A 126 6.29 -1.20 -10.38
N LEU A 127 5.11 -1.23 -10.97
CA LEU A 127 3.90 -1.80 -10.38
C LEU A 127 3.50 -3.10 -11.08
N GLU A 128 3.73 -3.23 -12.39
CA GLU A 128 3.21 -4.31 -13.23
C GLU A 128 4.17 -5.52 -13.27
N ASP A 129 4.66 -5.96 -12.11
CA ASP A 129 5.50 -7.17 -11.97
C ASP A 129 4.89 -8.08 -10.89
N PHE A 130 3.97 -8.96 -11.31
CA PHE A 130 3.36 -9.94 -10.43
C PHE A 130 4.40 -10.95 -9.94
N GLY A 131 4.37 -11.21 -8.63
CA GLY A 131 5.44 -11.95 -7.95
C GLY A 131 6.70 -11.13 -7.72
N GLY A 132 6.69 -9.85 -8.10
CA GLY A 132 7.79 -8.90 -7.98
C GLY A 132 8.04 -8.45 -6.55
N SER A 133 9.31 -8.26 -6.20
CA SER A 133 9.70 -7.52 -4.99
C SER A 133 9.98 -6.06 -5.32
N LEU A 134 10.13 -5.26 -4.27
CA LEU A 134 10.47 -3.84 -4.34
C LEU A 134 11.73 -3.62 -5.21
N ARG A 135 11.67 -2.64 -6.10
CA ARG A 135 12.82 -2.16 -6.86
C ARG A 135 13.83 -1.50 -5.91
N PRO A 136 15.13 -1.53 -6.23
CA PRO A 136 16.17 -1.04 -5.32
C PRO A 136 15.96 0.40 -4.83
N ALA A 137 15.46 1.29 -5.69
CA ALA A 137 15.19 2.68 -5.34
C ALA A 137 14.09 2.80 -4.27
N VAL A 138 12.98 2.06 -4.42
CA VAL A 138 11.87 2.03 -3.46
C VAL A 138 12.28 1.29 -2.18
N LYS A 139 12.98 0.16 -2.29
CA LYS A 139 13.49 -0.60 -1.14
C LYS A 139 14.44 0.24 -0.27
N ALA A 140 15.21 1.14 -0.87
CA ALA A 140 16.08 2.06 -0.14
C ALA A 140 15.30 3.06 0.74
N GLN A 141 14.02 3.33 0.43
CA GLN A 141 13.16 4.25 1.18
C GLN A 141 12.52 3.64 2.42
N LEU A 142 12.59 2.32 2.64
CA LEU A 142 12.00 1.67 3.82
C LEU A 142 12.52 2.29 5.13
N LYS A 143 13.85 2.41 5.27
CA LYS A 143 14.45 2.99 6.49
C LYS A 143 14.13 4.47 6.66
N PRO A 144 14.29 5.34 5.64
CA PRO A 144 13.86 6.74 5.70
C PRO A 144 12.39 6.91 6.07
N ALA A 145 11.49 6.15 5.46
CA ALA A 145 10.05 6.23 5.73
C ALA A 145 9.73 5.89 7.19
N VAL A 146 10.30 4.80 7.70
CA VAL A 146 10.17 4.40 9.11
C VAL A 146 10.68 5.50 10.05
N GLN A 147 11.83 6.11 9.74
CA GLN A 147 12.35 7.22 10.55
C GLN A 147 11.41 8.42 10.56
N LYS A 148 10.78 8.75 9.42
CA LYS A 148 9.79 9.83 9.34
C LYS A 148 8.55 9.56 10.18
N ALA A 149 8.05 8.33 10.21
CA ALA A 149 6.98 7.96 11.13
C ALA A 149 7.38 8.12 12.59
N VAL A 150 8.58 7.67 12.98
CA VAL A 150 9.08 7.79 14.35
C VAL A 150 9.24 9.27 14.76
N GLU A 151 9.82 10.09 13.89
CA GLU A 151 9.99 11.54 14.12
C GLU A 151 8.64 12.23 14.32
N TYR A 152 7.67 11.93 13.45
CA TYR A 152 6.32 12.48 13.53
C TYR A 152 5.60 12.09 14.82
N LEU A 153 5.61 10.80 15.18
CA LEU A 153 5.01 10.30 16.42
C LEU A 153 5.68 10.92 17.65
N GLY A 154 7.01 11.07 17.63
CA GLY A 154 7.76 11.74 18.69
C GLY A 154 7.37 13.21 18.88
N ALA A 155 7.14 13.94 17.78
CA ALA A 155 6.66 15.32 17.81
C ALA A 155 5.25 15.44 18.42
N LEU A 156 4.42 14.40 18.29
CA LEU A 156 3.11 14.29 18.93
C LEU A 156 3.15 13.78 20.38
N GLY A 157 4.36 13.57 20.94
CA GLY A 157 4.55 13.06 22.31
C GLY A 157 4.33 11.55 22.45
N ILE A 158 4.31 10.81 21.34
CA ILE A 158 4.23 9.35 21.33
C ILE A 158 5.66 8.80 21.31
N HIS A 159 6.10 8.27 22.46
CA HIS A 159 7.44 7.71 22.60
C HIS A 159 7.44 6.22 22.24
N ILE A 160 8.22 5.87 21.22
CA ILE A 160 8.47 4.48 20.81
C ILE A 160 9.95 4.17 21.01
N GLU A 161 10.25 2.95 21.44
CA GLU A 161 11.61 2.55 21.82
C GLU A 161 12.21 1.64 20.76
N LYS A 162 13.53 1.73 20.54
CA LYS A 162 14.20 0.77 19.66
C LYS A 162 14.22 -0.59 20.32
N ARG A 163 13.85 -1.61 19.55
CA ARG A 163 13.89 -2.99 20.00
C ARG A 163 15.34 -3.46 20.13
N THR A 164 15.67 -4.07 21.26
CA THR A 164 17.01 -4.63 21.54
C THR A 164 17.11 -6.12 21.24
N GLU A 165 15.98 -6.79 21.15
CA GLU A 165 15.85 -8.22 20.87
C GLU A 165 15.15 -8.43 19.53
N PRO A 166 15.32 -9.59 18.85
CA PRO A 166 14.57 -9.88 17.64
C PRO A 166 13.06 -9.88 17.88
N LEU A 167 12.28 -9.49 16.86
CA LEU A 167 10.82 -9.58 16.89
C LEU A 167 10.38 -11.04 17.10
N PRO A 168 9.55 -11.35 18.11
CA PRO A 168 8.96 -12.67 18.26
C PRO A 168 8.07 -13.03 17.07
N GLU A 169 8.10 -14.29 16.64
CA GLU A 169 7.30 -14.76 15.49
C GLU A 169 5.79 -14.55 15.70
N VAL A 170 5.32 -14.65 16.94
CA VAL A 170 3.90 -14.40 17.31
C VAL A 170 3.47 -12.94 17.18
N GLU A 171 4.43 -12.00 17.11
CA GLU A 171 4.19 -10.57 16.91
C GLU A 171 4.36 -10.16 15.44
N ALA A 172 4.65 -11.09 14.54
CA ALA A 172 4.76 -10.82 13.11
C ALA A 172 3.38 -10.43 12.53
N LEU A 173 3.38 -9.45 11.62
CA LEU A 173 2.15 -8.97 10.97
C LEU A 173 1.74 -9.85 9.79
N SER A 174 2.67 -10.63 9.24
CA SER A 174 2.46 -11.48 8.07
C SER A 174 3.09 -12.86 8.29
N PRO A 175 2.62 -13.89 7.56
CA PRO A 175 3.26 -15.21 7.54
C PRO A 175 4.71 -15.13 7.08
N SER A 176 5.57 -16.00 7.62
CA SER A 176 7.02 -15.99 7.36
C SER A 176 7.36 -16.11 5.87
N GLU A 177 6.56 -16.84 5.11
CA GLU A 177 6.69 -17.08 3.66
C GLU A 177 6.54 -15.80 2.84
N LEU A 178 5.83 -14.80 3.37
CA LEU A 178 5.67 -13.49 2.76
C LEU A 178 6.70 -12.49 3.27
N ALA A 179 7.52 -12.82 4.27
CA ALA A 179 8.59 -11.94 4.73
C ALA A 179 9.58 -11.64 3.60
N LEU A 180 10.03 -10.38 3.49
CA LEU A 180 10.75 -9.88 2.33
C LEU A 180 11.95 -10.75 1.89
N GLU A 181 12.76 -11.23 2.84
CA GLU A 181 13.92 -12.07 2.54
C GLU A 181 13.53 -13.47 2.03
N GLN A 182 12.52 -14.10 2.64
CA GLN A 182 12.02 -15.40 2.19
C GLN A 182 11.35 -15.28 0.83
N TYR A 183 10.57 -14.21 0.63
CA TYR A 183 9.89 -13.92 -0.62
C TYR A 183 10.89 -13.74 -1.77
N GLU A 184 11.94 -12.94 -1.56
CA GLU A 184 12.98 -12.68 -2.58
C GLU A 184 13.82 -13.93 -2.88
N SER A 185 14.23 -14.68 -1.84
CA SER A 185 15.05 -15.88 -2.02
C SER A 185 14.28 -17.07 -2.60
N GLY A 186 12.97 -17.14 -2.33
CA GLY A 186 12.07 -18.15 -2.86
C GLY A 186 11.53 -17.84 -4.25
N ARG A 187 11.76 -16.63 -4.79
CA ARG A 187 11.26 -16.23 -6.12
C ARG A 187 12.01 -16.99 -7.22
N PRO A 188 11.35 -17.90 -7.97
CA PRO A 188 11.99 -18.58 -9.09
C PRO A 188 12.31 -17.58 -10.21
N PRO A 189 13.35 -17.83 -11.02
CA PRO A 189 13.67 -17.01 -12.18
C PRO A 189 12.57 -17.11 -13.25
N GLU A 190 12.49 -16.12 -14.16
CA GLU A 190 11.39 -16.00 -15.13
C GLU A 190 11.31 -17.19 -16.09
N GLU A 191 12.45 -17.81 -16.40
CA GLU A 191 12.50 -18.99 -17.27
C GLU A 191 11.85 -20.23 -16.64
N LEU A 192 11.72 -20.26 -15.31
CA LEU A 192 11.03 -21.32 -14.58
C LEU A 192 9.60 -20.93 -14.19
N ALA A 193 9.26 -19.63 -14.21
CA ALA A 193 7.96 -19.10 -13.85
C ALA A 193 7.66 -17.82 -14.63
N CYS A 194 6.96 -17.98 -15.76
CA CYS A 194 6.52 -16.88 -16.63
C CYS A 194 5.76 -15.81 -15.84
N ARG A 195 6.11 -14.52 -16.06
CA ARG A 195 5.51 -13.37 -15.35
C ARG A 195 4.19 -12.92 -15.93
N MET A 196 3.94 -13.27 -17.19
CA MET A 196 2.74 -12.84 -17.90
C MET A 196 1.55 -13.78 -17.67
N GLY A 197 1.79 -15.03 -17.29
CA GLY A 197 0.74 -16.01 -17.04
C GLY A 197 1.23 -17.45 -17.15
N ASP A 198 0.28 -18.39 -17.27
CA ASP A 198 0.60 -19.81 -17.39
C ASP A 198 0.95 -20.16 -18.84
N ASP A 199 2.18 -20.62 -19.08
CA ASP A 199 2.65 -21.00 -20.42
C ASP A 199 1.77 -22.10 -21.06
N ARG A 200 1.15 -22.98 -20.26
CA ARG A 200 0.22 -24.00 -20.76
C ARG A 200 -1.04 -23.39 -21.36
N VAL A 201 -1.36 -22.14 -21.02
CA VAL A 201 -2.46 -21.36 -21.58
C VAL A 201 -1.94 -20.46 -22.70
N LEU A 202 -0.89 -19.68 -22.44
CA LEU A 202 -0.38 -18.67 -23.37
C LEU A 202 0.28 -19.27 -24.63
N ALA A 203 0.97 -20.40 -24.51
CA ALA A 203 1.63 -21.08 -25.63
C ALA A 203 0.76 -22.17 -26.27
N SER A 204 -0.51 -22.29 -25.87
CA SER A 204 -1.40 -23.35 -26.36
C SER A 204 -2.12 -22.92 -27.63
N ASP A 205 -1.76 -23.53 -28.75
CA ASP A 205 -2.48 -23.38 -30.03
C ASP A 205 -3.96 -23.85 -29.95
N LYS A 206 -4.33 -24.59 -28.90
CA LYS A 206 -5.71 -25.04 -28.63
C LYS A 206 -6.54 -23.97 -27.93
N MET A 207 -5.90 -23.00 -27.26
CA MET A 207 -6.61 -21.96 -26.57
C MET A 207 -6.97 -20.86 -27.57
N ILE A 208 -8.24 -20.84 -27.98
CA ILE A 208 -8.77 -19.82 -28.89
C ILE A 208 -9.32 -18.70 -28.02
N PHE A 209 -8.63 -17.57 -27.99
CA PHE A 209 -9.19 -16.34 -27.41
C PHE A 209 -10.27 -15.81 -28.37
N ASP A 210 -11.52 -16.23 -28.13
CA ASP A 210 -12.71 -15.83 -28.88
C ASP A 210 -13.60 -14.92 -28.00
N PRO A 211 -13.25 -13.62 -27.84
CA PRO A 211 -14.12 -12.70 -27.15
C PRO A 211 -15.42 -12.61 -27.95
N LYS A 212 -16.50 -13.17 -27.39
CA LYS A 212 -17.81 -13.18 -28.06
C LYS A 212 -18.16 -11.74 -28.46
N PRO A 213 -18.56 -11.51 -29.72
CA PRO A 213 -18.95 -10.18 -30.16
C PRO A 213 -20.08 -9.67 -29.27
N SER A 214 -20.04 -8.37 -28.95
CA SER A 214 -21.11 -7.73 -28.18
C SER A 214 -22.44 -8.00 -28.89
N PRO A 215 -23.48 -8.48 -28.17
CA PRO A 215 -24.81 -8.69 -28.76
C PRO A 215 -25.50 -7.36 -29.15
N ILE A 216 -24.88 -6.23 -28.82
CA ILE A 216 -25.36 -4.89 -29.11
C ILE A 216 -24.93 -4.53 -30.54
N SER A 217 -25.89 -4.21 -31.40
CA SER A 217 -25.68 -3.89 -32.83
C SER A 217 -24.92 -2.58 -33.07
N ASN A 218 -24.93 -1.69 -32.07
CA ASN A 218 -24.19 -0.44 -32.08
C ASN A 218 -23.60 -0.24 -30.67
N PRO A 219 -22.60 -1.04 -30.28
CA PRO A 219 -22.05 -0.97 -28.94
C PRO A 219 -21.36 0.37 -28.79
N LEU A 220 -21.78 1.14 -27.79
CA LEU A 220 -21.01 2.29 -27.33
C LEU A 220 -19.74 1.72 -26.69
N GLY A 221 -18.65 1.71 -27.46
CA GLY A 221 -17.32 1.47 -26.93
C GLY A 221 -16.96 2.65 -26.05
N VAL A 222 -17.14 2.48 -24.74
CA VAL A 222 -16.43 3.31 -23.77
C VAL A 222 -15.10 2.63 -23.56
N ASP A 223 -14.00 3.33 -23.83
CA ASP A 223 -12.70 2.89 -23.36
C ASP A 223 -12.78 2.85 -21.83
N VAL A 224 -12.89 1.64 -21.29
CA VAL A 224 -12.73 1.40 -19.84
C VAL A 224 -11.31 1.76 -19.39
N ASP A 225 -10.40 1.95 -20.34
CA ASP A 225 -9.05 2.49 -20.21
C ASP A 225 -8.91 3.80 -21.05
N TYR A 226 -9.84 4.76 -20.91
CA TYR A 226 -9.68 6.08 -21.54
C TYR A 226 -8.71 6.94 -20.72
N ARG A 227 -7.46 6.54 -20.72
CA ARG A 227 -6.44 7.10 -19.85
C ARG A 227 -5.61 8.11 -20.63
N GLY A 228 -6.18 9.31 -20.84
CA GLY A 228 -5.42 10.52 -21.19
C GLY A 228 -5.60 11.13 -22.58
N GLN A 229 -6.79 11.08 -23.20
CA GLN A 229 -7.01 11.76 -24.49
C GLN A 229 -7.95 12.98 -24.47
N TYR A 230 -8.18 13.62 -23.31
CA TYR A 230 -8.74 14.97 -23.29
C TYR A 230 -7.61 16.02 -23.21
N GLU A 231 -6.94 16.23 -24.34
CA GLU A 231 -6.48 17.57 -24.70
C GLU A 231 -7.14 17.97 -26.02
N LYS A 232 -8.14 18.85 -25.90
CA LYS A 232 -8.31 20.05 -26.73
C LYS A 232 -9.17 21.07 -26.00
#